data_AF-A0A7K2N105-F1
#
_entry.id   AF-A0A7K2N105-F1
#
_cell.length_a   1.000
_cell.length_b   1.000
_cell.length_c   1.000
_cell.angle_alpha   90.00
_cell.angle_beta   90.00
_cell.angle_gamma   90.00
#
_symmetry.space_group_name_H-M   'P 1'
#
loop_
_entity.id
_entity.type
_entity.pdbx_description
1 polymer ?
#
loop_
_entity_poly.entity_id
_entity_poly.type
_entity_poly.pdbx_seq_one_letter_code
_entity_poly.pdbx_strand_id
1 'polypeptide(L)'
;MGEMKAVLFDRFGPPEVLYVGRRPVPAIGPGEVLVRVRAAAVNGGDLHDRTGKVRLVTGRTFPKGCGLDFAGEVARVGSSVRGVREGERVWGLLGRRTGSMAEYVAVSPGRIAPAPGNLTPEEAVSLLAGATTAVTALRDKAALRFLAAALPAVFLVGRPKVAWKWIAAVGLVLGVAKFGLVFVGMDAGMPAGLSSLVLQIQAVFTAVIAAAVLRERPSRVQALGMLVALAGIGVAAVDEGTSGPLGAFLMVVGAAAAWGVSNVLTRRASPPDALNFMVWVSTVPVLPLLALSLLTEGPAEDLAALRALDWQGTGTILFVAWVSTVFGFGAWGWLLRRHPASTVAPFSLLVPVFGMSSAALFLGESVTPLRWCAAALLVGGVALTTLTPARGRTPEATVRTSPQFAGRAPAPAEESVG
;
A
#
# COMPACT_ATOMS: atom_id res chain seq x y z
N MET A 1 37.49 9.18 28.07
CA MET A 1 36.38 8.63 27.25
C MET A 1 36.94 8.35 25.88
N GLY A 2 36.76 7.13 25.36
CA GLY A 2 37.31 6.75 24.06
C GLY A 2 36.59 7.45 22.91
N GLU A 3 37.28 7.63 21.80
CA GLU A 3 36.66 7.92 20.51
C GLU A 3 36.13 6.62 19.88
N MET A 4 35.09 6.74 19.08
CA MET A 4 34.51 5.67 18.27
C MET A 4 34.39 6.12 16.82
N LYS A 5 34.38 5.16 15.89
CA LYS A 5 34.05 5.39 14.49
C LYS A 5 32.55 5.56 14.32
N ALA A 6 32.17 6.47 13.42
CA ALA A 6 30.80 6.68 13.00
C ALA A 6 30.74 7.16 11.54
N VAL A 7 29.65 6.86 10.86
CA VAL A 7 29.36 7.41 9.52
C VAL A 7 28.70 8.77 9.68
N LEU A 8 29.35 9.81 9.16
CA LEU A 8 29.00 11.21 9.36
C LEU A 8 28.79 11.94 8.03
N PHE A 9 28.16 13.11 8.09
CA PHE A 9 28.10 14.07 7.00
C PHE A 9 28.08 15.51 7.53
N ASP A 10 28.72 16.44 6.79
CA ASP A 10 28.87 17.86 7.18
C ASP A 10 27.97 18.81 6.39
N ARG A 11 27.28 18.27 5.38
CA ARG A 11 26.33 19.00 4.55
C ARG A 11 25.30 18.03 3.98
N PHE A 12 24.10 18.52 3.71
CA PHE A 12 23.10 17.74 3.00
C PHE A 12 23.54 17.53 1.54
N GLY A 13 23.23 16.37 0.96
CA GLY A 13 23.63 16.11 -0.42
C GLY A 13 23.42 14.67 -0.88
N PRO A 14 24.07 14.25 -1.97
CA PRO A 14 24.12 12.86 -2.48
C PRO A 14 25.09 11.98 -1.66
N PRO A 15 25.17 10.64 -1.85
CA PRO A 15 25.84 9.73 -0.91
C PRO A 15 27.32 10.06 -0.63
N GLU A 16 27.96 10.76 -1.56
CA GLU A 16 29.36 11.18 -1.52
C GLU A 16 29.65 12.19 -0.40
N VAL A 17 28.62 12.74 0.26
CA VAL A 17 28.80 13.57 1.46
C VAL A 17 29.09 12.76 2.72
N LEU A 18 28.92 11.43 2.67
CA LEU A 18 29.18 10.54 3.79
C LEU A 18 30.67 10.24 3.93
N TYR A 19 31.16 10.26 5.16
CA TYR A 19 32.52 9.85 5.50
C TYR A 19 32.55 9.12 6.83
N VAL A 20 33.55 8.26 7.03
CA VAL A 20 33.80 7.64 8.34
C VAL A 20 34.66 8.60 9.16
N GLY A 21 34.07 9.15 10.21
CA GLY A 21 34.74 10.04 11.16
C GLY A 21 34.88 9.41 12.54
N ARG A 22 35.48 10.17 13.47
CA ARG A 22 35.52 9.82 14.89
C ARG A 22 34.60 10.70 15.71
N ARG A 23 33.98 10.12 16.74
CA ARG A 23 33.18 10.82 17.75
C ARG A 23 33.44 10.29 19.14
N PRO A 24 33.22 11.06 20.20
CA PRO A 24 33.24 10.52 21.55
C PRO A 24 32.22 9.38 21.69
N VAL A 25 32.60 8.30 22.40
CA VAL A 25 31.62 7.29 22.84
C VAL A 25 30.56 8.01 23.71
N PRO A 26 29.26 7.84 23.43
CA PRO A 26 28.21 8.51 24.17
C PRO A 26 28.27 8.19 25.67
N ALA A 27 28.16 9.22 26.52
CA ALA A 27 27.83 8.99 27.92
C ALA A 27 26.37 8.54 28.03
N ILE A 28 26.09 7.62 28.95
CA ILE A 28 24.71 7.19 29.26
C ILE A 28 24.27 7.77 30.59
N GLY A 29 23.03 8.24 30.65
CA GLY A 29 22.38 8.59 31.91
C GLY A 29 21.94 7.35 32.72
N PRO A 30 21.44 7.54 33.96
CA PRO A 30 20.93 6.46 34.81
C PRO A 30 19.82 5.61 34.17
N GLY A 31 19.02 6.20 33.26
CA GLY A 31 17.91 5.54 32.58
C GLY A 31 18.21 5.12 31.13
N GLU A 32 19.47 5.10 30.72
CA GLU A 32 19.88 4.74 29.36
C GLU A 32 20.79 3.51 29.37
N VAL A 33 20.90 2.87 28.22
CA VAL A 33 21.86 1.79 27.97
C VAL A 33 22.78 2.18 26.84
N LEU A 34 24.04 1.75 26.95
CA LEU A 34 25.02 1.88 25.88
C LEU A 34 25.01 0.56 25.13
N VAL A 35 24.74 0.58 23.84
CA VAL A 35 24.77 -0.59 22.97
C VAL A 35 26.00 -0.49 22.08
N ARG A 36 26.80 -1.56 22.06
CA ARG A 36 27.85 -1.78 21.07
C ARG A 36 27.17 -2.31 19.82
N VAL A 37 27.15 -1.50 18.77
CA VAL A 37 26.49 -1.83 17.51
C VAL A 37 27.33 -2.87 16.77
N ARG A 38 26.67 -3.92 16.28
CA ARG A 38 27.26 -4.96 15.44
C ARG A 38 26.83 -4.79 13.98
N ALA A 39 25.58 -4.42 13.76
CA ALA A 39 25.03 -4.12 12.44
C ALA A 39 24.06 -2.93 12.50
N ALA A 40 24.00 -2.18 11.41
CA ALA A 40 23.02 -1.11 11.15
C ALA A 40 22.58 -1.23 9.69
N ALA A 41 21.30 -0.97 9.39
CA ALA A 41 20.81 -1.02 8.01
C ALA A 41 20.81 0.39 7.38
N VAL A 42 20.81 0.42 6.04
CA VAL A 42 20.57 1.64 5.27
C VAL A 42 19.12 1.64 4.85
N ASN A 43 18.35 2.62 5.33
CA ASN A 43 16.92 2.71 5.10
C ASN A 43 16.56 3.96 4.26
N GLY A 44 15.33 3.98 3.74
CA GLY A 44 14.80 5.14 3.02
C GLY A 44 14.82 6.43 3.87
N GLY A 45 14.57 6.31 5.18
CA GLY A 45 14.66 7.41 6.14
C GLY A 45 16.05 8.05 6.22
N ASP A 46 17.11 7.24 6.13
CA ASP A 46 18.50 7.73 6.15
C ASP A 46 18.80 8.60 4.93
N LEU A 47 18.26 8.21 3.76
CA LEU A 47 18.35 9.02 2.54
C LEU A 47 17.67 10.38 2.72
N HIS A 48 16.49 10.40 3.34
CA HIS A 48 15.74 11.63 3.57
C HIS A 48 16.41 12.58 4.59
N ASP A 49 17.03 12.05 5.65
CA ASP A 49 17.82 12.85 6.59
C ASP A 49 19.06 13.44 5.90
N ARG A 50 19.85 12.59 5.23
CA ARG A 50 21.08 12.98 4.53
C ARG A 50 20.85 13.99 3.40
N THR A 51 19.73 13.89 2.69
CA THR A 51 19.35 14.87 1.63
C THR A 51 18.71 16.14 2.18
N GLY A 52 18.44 16.21 3.49
CA GLY A 52 17.85 17.39 4.14
C GLY A 52 16.36 17.57 3.87
N LYS A 53 15.66 16.53 3.40
CA LYS A 53 14.20 16.52 3.18
C LYS A 53 13.42 16.57 4.51
N VAL A 54 14.01 16.05 5.60
CA VAL A 54 13.41 16.04 6.95
C VAL A 54 14.12 16.96 7.95
N ARG A 55 14.84 17.97 7.47
CA ARG A 55 15.68 18.88 8.30
C ARG A 55 14.92 19.65 9.40
N LEU A 56 13.60 19.80 9.29
CA LEU A 56 12.75 20.40 10.33
C LEU A 56 12.67 19.51 11.58
N VAL A 57 12.83 18.20 11.43
CA VAL A 57 12.78 17.21 12.51
C VAL A 57 14.18 16.87 13.00
N THR A 58 15.13 16.74 12.08
CA THR A 58 16.47 16.24 12.39
C THR A 58 17.51 17.34 12.60
N GLY A 59 17.12 18.62 12.46
CA GLY A 59 17.98 19.78 12.68
C GLY A 59 19.01 20.04 11.56
N ARG A 60 19.73 21.15 11.70
CA ARG A 60 20.69 21.68 10.71
C ARG A 60 22.14 21.79 11.24
N THR A 61 22.40 21.30 12.44
CA THR A 61 23.72 21.37 13.07
C THR A 61 24.59 20.21 12.61
N PHE A 62 25.78 20.52 12.09
CA PHE A 62 26.76 19.56 11.60
C PHE A 62 27.96 19.47 12.56
N PRO A 63 28.75 18.37 12.52
CA PRO A 63 28.53 17.13 11.76
C PRO A 63 27.29 16.37 12.23
N LYS A 64 26.62 15.60 11.35
CA LYS A 64 25.50 14.70 11.70
C LYS A 64 25.89 13.24 11.57
N GLY A 65 25.29 12.37 12.38
CA GLY A 65 25.45 10.91 12.26
C GLY A 65 24.37 10.30 11.38
N CYS A 66 24.68 9.19 10.72
CA CYS A 66 23.75 8.45 9.86
C CYS A 66 23.19 7.21 10.56
N GLY A 67 22.05 6.69 10.12
CA GLY A 67 21.45 5.45 10.64
C GLY A 67 20.31 5.67 11.63
N LEU A 68 19.29 4.82 11.52
CA LEU A 68 18.09 4.80 12.36
C LEU A 68 17.98 3.55 13.26
N ASP A 69 18.35 2.38 12.74
CA ASP A 69 18.25 1.09 13.41
C ASP A 69 19.62 0.50 13.73
N PHE A 70 19.64 -0.43 14.67
CA PHE A 70 20.83 -1.19 15.03
C PHE A 70 20.47 -2.56 15.58
N ALA A 71 21.39 -3.50 15.40
CA ALA A 71 21.47 -4.73 16.18
C ALA A 71 22.86 -4.80 16.83
N GLY A 72 22.91 -5.23 18.08
CA GLY A 72 24.15 -5.22 18.84
C GLY A 72 24.04 -5.87 20.20
N GLU A 73 24.98 -5.50 21.07
CA GLU A 73 25.08 -6.03 22.43
C GLU A 73 25.13 -4.88 23.43
N VAL A 74 24.43 -5.03 24.55
CA VAL A 74 24.46 -4.04 25.63
C VAL A 74 25.87 -4.00 26.22
N ALA A 75 26.56 -2.89 26.05
CA ALA A 75 27.90 -2.66 26.55
C ALA A 75 27.91 -2.09 27.97
N ARG A 76 26.88 -1.31 28.33
CA ARG A 76 26.71 -0.75 29.67
C ARG A 76 25.25 -0.46 29.98
N VAL A 77 24.87 -0.61 31.25
CA VAL A 77 23.52 -0.33 31.73
C VAL A 77 23.53 0.80 32.76
N GLY A 78 22.65 1.79 32.61
CA GLY A 78 22.45 2.84 33.60
C GLY A 78 21.84 2.32 34.90
N SER A 79 22.16 2.96 36.03
CA SER A 79 21.80 2.48 37.38
C SER A 79 20.29 2.34 37.66
N SER A 80 19.45 3.09 36.95
CA SER A 80 17.99 3.07 37.08
C SER A 80 17.32 2.12 36.08
N VAL A 81 18.05 1.55 35.12
CA VAL A 81 17.50 0.58 34.17
C VAL A 81 17.23 -0.75 34.87
N ARG A 82 16.13 -1.40 34.49
CA ARG A 82 15.72 -2.72 34.96
C ARG A 82 15.36 -3.58 33.74
N GLY A 83 15.53 -4.89 33.85
CA GLY A 83 15.14 -5.84 32.80
C GLY A 83 16.08 -5.95 31.60
N VAL A 84 17.20 -5.22 31.58
CA VAL A 84 18.26 -5.30 30.55
C VAL A 84 19.60 -5.55 31.23
N ARG A 85 20.42 -6.45 30.68
CA ARG A 85 21.74 -6.81 31.25
C ARG A 85 22.87 -6.48 30.29
N GLU A 86 24.05 -6.20 30.84
CA GLU A 86 25.27 -6.12 30.03
C GLU A 86 25.55 -7.47 29.35
N GLY A 87 26.02 -7.42 28.10
CA GLY A 87 26.23 -8.59 27.24
C GLY A 87 24.98 -9.09 26.52
N GLU A 88 23.79 -8.57 26.83
CA GLU A 88 22.54 -8.99 26.19
C GLU A 88 22.49 -8.55 24.72
N ARG A 89 22.08 -9.47 23.83
CA ARG A 89 21.88 -9.17 22.42
C ARG A 89 20.56 -8.44 22.24
N VAL A 90 20.62 -7.26 21.66
CA VAL A 90 19.49 -6.36 21.50
C VAL A 90 19.46 -5.79 20.10
N TRP A 91 18.26 -5.41 19.68
CA TRP A 91 18.02 -4.68 18.46
C TRP A 91 17.10 -3.49 18.77
N GLY A 92 17.15 -2.41 17.99
CA GLY A 92 16.34 -1.24 18.29
C GLY A 92 16.41 -0.12 17.25
N LEU A 93 15.62 0.92 17.51
CA LEU A 93 15.47 2.11 16.67
C LEU A 93 15.69 3.38 17.50
N LEU A 94 16.42 4.35 16.93
CA LEU A 94 16.72 5.63 17.60
C LEU A 94 15.58 6.65 17.56
N GLY A 95 14.47 6.34 16.88
CA GLY A 95 13.29 7.20 16.76
C GLY A 95 13.58 8.49 16.01
N ARG A 96 13.38 9.66 16.65
CA ARG A 96 13.66 10.98 16.04
C ARG A 96 15.15 11.34 15.96
N ARG A 97 16.05 10.54 16.53
CA ARG A 97 17.50 10.74 16.50
C ARG A 97 18.11 9.86 15.40
N THR A 98 19.16 10.33 14.76
CA THR A 98 19.99 9.57 13.81
C THR A 98 21.40 9.39 14.35
N GLY A 99 22.12 8.40 13.83
CA GLY A 99 23.50 8.10 14.25
C GLY A 99 23.74 6.67 14.72
N SER A 100 22.89 5.71 14.35
CA SER A 100 23.10 4.30 14.71
C SER A 100 24.23 3.64 13.93
N MET A 101 24.66 4.21 12.80
CA MET A 101 25.86 3.80 12.06
C MET A 101 27.13 4.31 12.78
N ALA A 102 27.34 3.80 13.99
CA ALA A 102 28.46 4.10 14.86
C ALA A 102 28.81 2.84 15.67
N GLU A 103 30.02 2.75 16.24
CA GLU A 103 30.39 1.57 17.05
C GLU A 103 29.59 1.48 18.36
N TYR A 104 29.11 2.61 18.89
CA TYR A 104 28.27 2.67 20.09
C TYR A 104 27.11 3.64 19.96
N VAL A 105 25.99 3.31 20.60
CA VAL A 105 24.85 4.20 20.71
C VAL A 105 24.24 4.19 22.11
N ALA A 106 23.84 5.36 22.58
CA ALA A 106 23.07 5.51 23.81
C ALA A 106 21.58 5.51 23.48
N VAL A 107 20.82 4.64 24.15
CA VAL A 107 19.41 4.43 23.86
C VAL A 107 18.63 4.17 25.15
N SER A 108 17.35 4.58 25.16
CA SER A 108 16.44 4.26 26.26
C SER A 108 16.06 2.77 26.20
N PRO A 109 15.95 2.06 27.34
CA PRO A 109 15.54 0.66 27.40
C PRO A 109 14.22 0.38 26.66
N GLY A 110 13.28 1.34 26.64
CA GLY A 110 12.01 1.21 25.93
C GLY A 110 12.11 1.27 24.40
N ARG A 111 13.32 1.44 23.83
CA ARG A 111 13.57 1.46 22.38
C ARG A 111 14.44 0.32 21.90
N ILE A 112 14.69 -0.64 22.77
CA ILE A 112 15.40 -1.88 22.45
C ILE A 112 14.55 -3.06 22.86
N ALA A 113 14.73 -4.17 22.14
CA ALA A 113 14.16 -5.45 22.48
C ALA A 113 15.23 -6.54 22.37
N PRO A 114 15.03 -7.73 22.99
CA PRO A 114 15.93 -8.86 22.78
C PRO A 114 15.99 -9.24 21.31
N ALA A 115 17.20 -9.39 20.77
CA ALA A 115 17.38 -9.86 19.40
C ALA A 115 17.15 -11.39 19.33
N PRO A 116 16.46 -11.92 18.31
CA PRO A 116 16.23 -13.36 18.15
C PRO A 116 17.55 -14.15 18.15
N GLY A 117 17.61 -15.19 18.96
CA GLY A 117 18.88 -15.86 19.23
C GLY A 117 19.46 -16.66 18.05
N ASN A 118 18.62 -16.93 17.05
CA ASN A 118 18.92 -17.70 15.85
C ASN A 118 19.28 -16.84 14.62
N LEU A 119 19.28 -15.51 14.75
CA LEU A 119 19.60 -14.59 13.66
C LEU A 119 20.98 -13.95 13.87
N THR A 120 21.67 -13.68 12.76
CA THR A 120 22.86 -12.82 12.78
C THR A 120 22.45 -11.36 13.06
N PRO A 121 23.35 -10.49 13.55
CA PRO A 121 23.06 -9.08 13.72
C PRO A 121 22.57 -8.40 12.43
N GLU A 122 23.13 -8.79 11.28
CA GLU A 122 22.78 -8.28 9.95
C GLU A 122 21.35 -8.69 9.56
N GLU A 123 20.99 -9.96 9.77
CA GLU A 123 19.63 -10.45 9.55
C GLU A 123 18.65 -9.76 10.49
N ALA A 124 19.00 -9.64 11.78
CA ALA A 124 18.13 -9.01 12.78
C ALA A 124 17.84 -7.54 12.43
N VAL A 125 18.86 -6.75 12.11
CA VAL A 125 18.63 -5.32 11.81
C VAL A 125 17.86 -5.11 10.51
N SER A 126 18.00 -6.00 9.52
CA SER A 126 17.24 -5.93 8.27
C SER A 126 15.72 -6.04 8.46
N LEU A 127 15.27 -6.64 9.56
CA LEU A 127 13.86 -6.79 9.90
C LEU A 127 13.30 -5.56 10.62
N LEU A 128 14.12 -4.70 11.24
CA LEU A 128 13.63 -3.70 12.18
C LEU A 128 12.88 -2.55 11.51
N ALA A 129 13.58 -1.75 10.70
CA ALA A 129 12.97 -0.58 10.07
C ALA A 129 11.90 -0.99 9.05
N GLY A 130 12.13 -2.08 8.32
CA GLY A 130 11.15 -2.69 7.42
C GLY A 130 9.90 -3.16 8.17
N ALA A 131 10.02 -4.05 9.16
CA ALA A 131 8.84 -4.55 9.86
C ALA A 131 8.09 -3.46 10.63
N THR A 132 8.78 -2.53 11.31
CA THR A 132 8.08 -1.45 12.03
C THR A 132 7.33 -0.52 11.08
N THR A 133 7.86 -0.27 9.90
CA THR A 133 7.21 0.55 8.87
C THR A 133 6.09 -0.21 8.15
N ALA A 134 6.27 -1.52 7.88
CA ALA A 134 5.26 -2.40 7.29
C ALA A 134 4.01 -2.43 8.14
N VAL A 135 4.21 -2.62 9.45
CA VAL A 135 3.09 -2.73 10.37
C VAL A 135 2.44 -1.36 10.58
N THR A 136 3.21 -0.26 10.67
CA THR A 136 2.67 1.13 10.66
C THR A 136 1.85 1.43 9.41
N ALA A 137 2.27 0.97 8.23
CA ALA A 137 1.56 1.17 6.96
C ALA A 137 0.25 0.36 6.90
N LEU A 138 0.27 -0.88 7.40
CA LEU A 138 -0.92 -1.72 7.56
C LEU A 138 -1.91 -1.12 8.58
N ARG A 139 -1.37 -0.60 9.69
CA ARG A 139 -2.08 -0.12 10.87
C ARG A 139 -2.70 1.26 10.71
N ASP A 140 -1.90 2.28 10.36
CA ASP A 140 -2.34 3.67 10.37
C ASP A 140 -3.04 4.10 9.08
N LYS A 141 -2.77 3.42 7.96
CA LYS A 141 -3.32 3.82 6.65
C LYS A 141 -4.40 2.88 6.14
N ALA A 142 -4.33 1.56 6.40
CA ALA A 142 -5.32 0.63 5.87
C ALA A 142 -6.56 0.47 6.77
N ALA A 143 -6.39 0.24 8.08
CA ALA A 143 -7.54 0.11 8.98
C ALA A 143 -8.29 1.45 9.15
N LEU A 144 -7.55 2.55 9.41
CA LEU A 144 -8.14 3.87 9.58
C LEU A 144 -8.80 4.41 8.32
N ARG A 145 -8.26 4.16 7.11
CA ARG A 145 -8.96 4.57 5.88
C ARG A 145 -10.27 3.82 5.70
N PHE A 146 -10.32 2.53 6.02
CA PHE A 146 -11.53 1.72 5.86
C PHE A 146 -12.58 2.14 6.88
N LEU A 147 -12.17 2.40 8.13
CA LEU A 147 -13.05 2.94 9.15
C LEU A 147 -13.59 4.32 8.75
N ALA A 148 -12.72 5.24 8.33
CA ALA A 148 -13.09 6.60 7.91
C ALA A 148 -13.99 6.61 6.67
N ALA A 149 -13.79 5.67 5.73
CA ALA A 149 -14.63 5.54 4.54
C ALA A 149 -15.97 4.88 4.85
N ALA A 150 -16.00 3.85 5.68
CA ALA A 150 -17.17 3.02 5.89
C ALA A 150 -18.13 3.61 6.94
N LEU A 151 -17.61 4.15 8.05
CA LEU A 151 -18.44 4.63 9.17
C LEU A 151 -19.51 5.66 8.74
N PRO A 152 -19.19 6.74 8.01
CA PRO A 152 -20.21 7.72 7.61
C PRO A 152 -21.06 7.20 6.45
N ALA A 153 -20.46 6.45 5.53
CA ALA A 153 -21.16 5.97 4.35
C ALA A 153 -22.23 4.92 4.68
N VAL A 154 -22.03 4.07 5.70
CA VAL A 154 -23.02 3.08 6.15
C VAL A 154 -24.35 3.72 6.56
N PHE A 155 -24.30 4.90 7.20
CA PHE A 155 -25.51 5.63 7.57
C PHE A 155 -26.23 6.24 6.37
N LEU A 156 -25.51 6.55 5.29
CA LEU A 156 -26.07 7.18 4.08
C LEU A 156 -26.65 6.16 3.09
N VAL A 157 -26.06 4.97 2.98
CA VAL A 157 -26.44 3.97 1.96
C VAL A 157 -27.48 2.95 2.42
N GLY A 158 -27.82 2.94 3.71
CA GLY A 158 -28.80 2.01 4.29
C GLY A 158 -28.30 0.57 4.39
N ARG A 159 -29.22 -0.37 4.62
CA ARG A 159 -28.92 -1.80 4.86
C ARG A 159 -28.29 -2.48 3.62
N PRO A 160 -27.48 -3.54 3.83
CA PRO A 160 -26.86 -4.25 2.72
C PRO A 160 -27.93 -4.96 1.87
N LYS A 161 -27.87 -4.77 0.55
CA LYS A 161 -28.81 -5.39 -0.41
C LYS A 161 -28.36 -6.77 -0.91
N VAL A 162 -27.19 -7.23 -0.45
CA VAL A 162 -26.55 -8.48 -0.87
C VAL A 162 -26.26 -9.35 0.35
N ALA A 163 -26.30 -10.67 0.18
CA ALA A 163 -26.00 -11.61 1.25
C ALA A 163 -24.60 -11.36 1.87
N TRP A 164 -24.54 -11.38 3.21
CA TRP A 164 -23.32 -11.12 3.99
C TRP A 164 -22.13 -12.00 3.61
N LYS A 165 -22.34 -13.24 3.17
CA LYS A 165 -21.25 -14.11 2.70
C LYS A 165 -20.43 -13.49 1.57
N TRP A 166 -21.08 -12.75 0.67
CA TRP A 166 -20.41 -12.08 -0.46
C TRP A 166 -19.72 -10.80 -0.02
N ILE A 167 -20.36 -10.04 0.87
CA ILE A 167 -19.78 -8.84 1.47
C ILE A 167 -18.50 -9.22 2.23
N ALA A 168 -18.57 -10.25 3.07
CA ALA A 168 -17.44 -10.78 3.83
C ALA A 168 -16.33 -11.34 2.93
N ALA A 169 -16.69 -12.17 1.93
CA ALA A 169 -15.71 -12.76 1.03
C ALA A 169 -14.97 -11.69 0.19
N VAL A 170 -15.70 -10.75 -0.41
CA VAL A 170 -15.09 -9.66 -1.17
C VAL A 170 -14.30 -8.74 -0.25
N GLY A 171 -14.83 -8.40 0.92
CA GLY A 171 -14.15 -7.56 1.92
C GLY A 171 -12.84 -8.15 2.41
N LEU A 172 -12.81 -9.44 2.73
CA LEU A 172 -11.60 -10.11 3.17
C LEU A 172 -10.54 -10.18 2.05
N VAL A 173 -10.94 -10.58 0.84
CA VAL A 173 -10.00 -10.74 -0.27
C VAL A 173 -9.50 -9.39 -0.78
N LEU A 174 -10.42 -8.45 -1.05
CA LEU A 174 -10.08 -7.13 -1.58
C LEU A 174 -9.43 -6.25 -0.51
N GLY A 175 -9.99 -6.25 0.70
CA GLY A 175 -9.63 -5.30 1.73
C GLY A 175 -8.51 -5.75 2.65
N VAL A 176 -8.41 -7.05 2.93
CA VAL A 176 -7.34 -7.59 3.78
C VAL A 176 -6.22 -8.18 2.93
N ALA A 177 -6.50 -9.17 2.08
CA ALA A 177 -5.45 -9.84 1.32
C ALA A 177 -4.78 -8.91 0.30
N LYS A 178 -5.56 -8.26 -0.59
CA LYS A 178 -5.01 -7.38 -1.64
C LYS A 178 -4.32 -6.14 -1.07
N PHE A 179 -4.98 -5.39 -0.18
CA PHE A 179 -4.35 -4.19 0.39
C PHE A 179 -3.23 -4.54 1.38
N GLY A 180 -3.35 -5.62 2.14
CA GLY A 180 -2.28 -6.09 3.01
C GLY A 180 -1.02 -6.43 2.21
N LEU A 181 -1.14 -7.28 1.19
CA LEU A 181 -0.01 -7.66 0.35
C LEU A 181 0.62 -6.47 -0.40
N VAL A 182 -0.18 -5.53 -0.91
CA VAL A 182 0.40 -4.37 -1.63
C VAL A 182 1.12 -3.43 -0.68
N PHE A 183 0.59 -3.16 0.52
CA PHE A 183 1.24 -2.26 1.46
C PHE A 183 2.49 -2.88 2.06
N VAL A 184 2.47 -4.18 2.36
CA VAL A 184 3.67 -4.91 2.78
C VAL A 184 4.70 -4.97 1.64
N GLY A 185 4.27 -5.15 0.39
CA GLY A 185 5.17 -5.11 -0.77
C GLY A 185 5.81 -3.75 -0.99
N MET A 186 5.01 -2.67 -0.93
CA MET A 186 5.53 -1.29 -1.03
C MET A 186 6.49 -0.95 0.10
N ASP A 187 6.20 -1.45 1.31
CA ASP A 187 7.09 -1.30 2.46
C ASP A 187 8.40 -2.06 2.28
N ALA A 188 8.32 -3.31 1.81
CA ALA A 188 9.47 -4.15 1.53
C ALA A 188 10.36 -3.58 0.41
N GLY A 189 10.05 -2.42 -0.17
CA GLY A 189 10.90 -1.68 -1.09
C GLY A 189 10.32 -1.50 -2.49
N MET A 190 9.13 -2.04 -2.77
CA MET A 190 8.52 -1.92 -4.09
C MET A 190 8.11 -0.46 -4.37
N PRO A 191 8.61 0.17 -5.46
CA PRO A 191 8.25 1.55 -5.81
C PRO A 191 6.75 1.73 -6.00
N ALA A 192 6.20 2.90 -5.66
CA ALA A 192 4.77 3.17 -5.77
C ALA A 192 4.32 3.23 -7.23
N GLY A 193 5.14 3.83 -8.10
CA GLY A 193 4.91 3.86 -9.54
C GLY A 193 4.86 2.46 -10.13
N LEU A 194 5.85 1.63 -9.81
CA LEU A 194 5.91 0.24 -10.29
C LEU A 194 4.78 -0.63 -9.71
N SER A 195 4.43 -0.44 -8.44
CA SER A 195 3.29 -1.13 -7.82
C SER A 195 1.98 -0.86 -8.55
N SER A 196 1.73 0.39 -8.95
CA SER A 196 0.55 0.78 -9.72
C SER A 196 0.49 0.08 -11.08
N LEU A 197 1.65 -0.13 -11.71
CA LEU A 197 1.76 -0.83 -12.98
C LEU A 197 1.54 -2.34 -12.81
N VAL A 198 2.24 -2.97 -11.86
CA VAL A 198 2.17 -4.42 -11.61
C VAL A 198 0.74 -4.82 -11.23
N LEU A 199 0.04 -4.02 -10.43
CA LEU A 199 -1.34 -4.30 -10.04
C LEU A 199 -2.31 -4.48 -11.22
N GLN A 200 -2.01 -3.91 -12.39
CA GLN A 200 -2.88 -4.03 -13.57
C GLN A 200 -2.92 -5.46 -14.14
N ILE A 201 -1.94 -6.32 -13.84
CA ILE A 201 -2.02 -7.75 -14.19
C ILE A 201 -3.25 -8.42 -13.57
N GLN A 202 -3.90 -7.81 -12.57
CA GLN A 202 -5.17 -8.27 -12.02
C GLN A 202 -6.20 -8.60 -13.11
N ALA A 203 -6.19 -7.91 -14.26
CA ALA A 203 -7.15 -8.16 -15.34
C ALA A 203 -6.94 -9.54 -15.96
N VAL A 204 -5.68 -9.96 -16.11
CA VAL A 204 -5.28 -11.29 -16.55
C VAL A 204 -5.74 -12.34 -15.53
N PHE A 205 -5.46 -12.12 -14.24
CA PHE A 205 -5.94 -13.01 -13.18
C PHE A 205 -7.46 -13.11 -13.16
N THR A 206 -8.16 -11.99 -13.27
CA THR A 206 -9.64 -11.93 -13.34
C THR A 206 -10.15 -12.77 -14.51
N ALA A 207 -9.54 -12.66 -15.70
CA ALA A 207 -9.92 -13.42 -16.87
C ALA A 207 -9.71 -14.93 -16.69
N VAL A 208 -8.55 -15.35 -16.15
CA VAL A 208 -8.26 -16.77 -15.86
C VAL A 208 -9.26 -17.33 -14.84
N ILE A 209 -9.49 -16.62 -13.75
CA ILE A 209 -10.39 -17.06 -12.68
C ILE A 209 -11.84 -17.07 -13.18
N ALA A 210 -12.25 -16.09 -13.99
CA ALA A 210 -13.57 -16.07 -14.62
C ALA A 210 -13.75 -17.25 -15.58
N ALA A 211 -12.72 -17.63 -16.34
CA ALA A 211 -12.76 -18.80 -17.20
C ALA A 211 -12.96 -20.10 -16.41
N ALA A 212 -12.30 -20.22 -15.25
CA ALA A 212 -12.43 -21.40 -14.40
C ALA A 212 -13.78 -21.45 -13.64
N VAL A 213 -14.20 -20.33 -13.05
CA VAL A 213 -15.35 -20.27 -12.13
C VAL A 213 -16.67 -19.99 -12.85
N LEU A 214 -16.65 -19.10 -13.84
CA LEU A 214 -17.84 -18.68 -14.60
C LEU A 214 -17.95 -19.40 -15.95
N ARG A 215 -16.95 -20.23 -16.32
CA ARG A 215 -16.88 -20.94 -17.61
C ARG A 215 -16.87 -20.02 -18.84
N GLU A 216 -16.40 -18.79 -18.67
CA GLU A 216 -16.24 -17.81 -19.75
C GLU A 216 -14.91 -18.05 -20.49
N ARG A 217 -14.95 -18.57 -21.72
CA ARG A 217 -13.70 -18.85 -22.45
C ARG A 217 -13.12 -17.57 -23.06
N PRO A 218 -11.85 -17.23 -22.77
CA PRO A 218 -11.20 -16.09 -23.39
C PRO A 218 -11.11 -16.29 -24.91
N SER A 219 -11.34 -15.22 -25.66
CA SER A 219 -11.12 -15.22 -27.11
C SER A 219 -9.63 -15.35 -27.43
N ARG A 220 -9.29 -15.68 -28.69
CA ARG A 220 -7.88 -15.76 -29.11
C ARG A 220 -7.14 -14.43 -28.92
N VAL A 221 -7.84 -13.31 -29.13
CA VAL A 221 -7.30 -11.96 -28.94
C VAL A 221 -7.09 -11.65 -27.46
N GLN A 222 -8.02 -12.09 -26.59
CA GLN A 222 -7.84 -11.95 -25.14
C GLN A 222 -6.67 -12.80 -24.65
N ALA A 223 -6.52 -14.03 -25.13
CA ALA A 223 -5.38 -14.88 -24.80
C ALA A 223 -4.04 -14.26 -25.24
N LEU A 224 -3.99 -13.66 -26.44
CA LEU A 224 -2.82 -12.91 -26.90
C LEU A 224 -2.55 -11.68 -26.01
N GLY A 225 -3.58 -10.91 -25.67
CA GLY A 225 -3.46 -9.77 -24.75
C GLY A 225 -2.90 -10.17 -23.38
N MET A 226 -3.35 -11.31 -22.85
CA MET A 226 -2.85 -11.87 -21.59
C MET A 226 -1.36 -12.24 -21.69
N LEU A 227 -0.92 -12.87 -22.79
CA LEU A 227 0.50 -13.18 -23.02
C LEU A 227 1.35 -11.91 -23.11
N VAL A 228 0.87 -10.89 -23.81
CA VAL A 228 1.57 -9.59 -23.91
C VAL A 228 1.67 -8.91 -22.54
N ALA A 229 0.60 -8.96 -21.73
CA ALA A 229 0.61 -8.40 -20.39
C ALA A 229 1.57 -9.15 -19.45
N LEU A 230 1.64 -10.48 -19.55
CA LEU A 230 2.60 -11.31 -18.81
C LEU A 230 4.05 -11.01 -19.23
N ALA A 231 4.31 -10.78 -20.51
CA ALA A 231 5.62 -10.33 -20.98
C ALA A 231 5.99 -8.97 -20.40
N GLY A 232 5.04 -8.01 -20.34
CA GLY A 232 5.24 -6.72 -19.67
C GLY A 232 5.60 -6.86 -18.19
N ILE A 233 5.01 -7.81 -17.47
CA ILE A 233 5.39 -8.14 -16.10
C ILE A 233 6.78 -8.76 -16.01
N GLY A 234 7.18 -9.59 -16.96
CA GLY A 234 8.55 -10.10 -17.05
C GLY A 234 9.58 -8.97 -17.22
N VAL A 235 9.28 -8.00 -18.08
CA VAL A 235 10.13 -6.80 -18.26
C VAL A 235 10.19 -5.97 -16.98
N ALA A 236 9.06 -5.77 -16.30
CA ALA A 236 9.01 -5.10 -14.99
C ALA A 236 9.84 -5.83 -13.92
N ALA A 237 9.81 -7.17 -13.92
CA ALA A 237 10.59 -7.97 -12.99
C ALA A 237 12.11 -7.89 -13.25
N VAL A 238 12.53 -7.69 -14.51
CA VAL A 238 13.95 -7.47 -14.86
C VAL A 238 14.40 -6.06 -14.47
N ASP A 239 13.54 -5.05 -14.67
CA ASP A 239 13.80 -3.67 -14.19
C ASP A 239 13.98 -3.66 -12.67
N GLU A 240 13.16 -4.41 -11.94
CA GLU A 240 13.24 -4.51 -10.48
C GLU A 240 14.37 -5.42 -10.01
N GLY A 241 14.58 -6.60 -10.62
CA GLY A 241 15.54 -7.62 -10.19
C GLY A 241 17.02 -7.22 -10.33
N THR A 242 17.29 -6.09 -10.97
CA THR A 242 18.62 -5.47 -10.99
C THR A 242 18.84 -4.48 -9.83
N SER A 243 17.79 -4.09 -9.10
CA SER A 243 17.78 -2.94 -8.19
C SER A 243 16.97 -3.09 -6.88
N GLY A 244 16.10 -4.10 -6.73
CA GLY A 244 15.11 -4.19 -5.64
C GLY A 244 14.78 -5.63 -5.18
N PRO A 245 14.09 -5.77 -4.05
CA PRO A 245 13.83 -7.07 -3.42
C PRO A 245 12.70 -7.83 -4.12
N LEU A 246 13.05 -8.93 -4.80
CA LEU A 246 12.12 -9.80 -5.55
C LEU A 246 10.90 -10.24 -4.72
N GLY A 247 11.05 -10.42 -3.40
CA GLY A 247 9.94 -10.73 -2.49
C GLY A 247 8.83 -9.67 -2.49
N ALA A 248 9.21 -8.39 -2.51
CA ALA A 248 8.29 -7.25 -2.55
C ALA A 248 7.47 -7.23 -3.86
N PHE A 249 8.14 -7.50 -4.98
CA PHE A 249 7.50 -7.64 -6.29
C PHE A 249 6.47 -8.78 -6.30
N LEU A 250 6.84 -9.96 -5.79
CA LEU A 250 5.95 -11.13 -5.72
C LEU A 250 4.73 -10.87 -4.81
N MET A 251 4.89 -10.11 -3.73
CA MET A 251 3.76 -9.69 -2.90
C MET A 251 2.77 -8.82 -3.67
N VAL A 252 3.25 -7.86 -4.48
CA VAL A 252 2.36 -7.03 -5.32
C VAL A 252 1.68 -7.85 -6.42
N VAL A 253 2.38 -8.83 -7.02
CA VAL A 253 1.74 -9.78 -7.94
C VAL A 253 0.64 -10.59 -7.22
N GLY A 254 0.91 -11.06 -6.00
CA GLY A 254 -0.09 -11.71 -5.14
C GLY A 254 -1.28 -10.80 -4.82
N ALA A 255 -1.03 -9.51 -4.57
CA ALA A 255 -2.08 -8.51 -4.38
C ALA A 255 -2.95 -8.35 -5.64
N ALA A 256 -2.35 -8.36 -6.83
CA ALA A 256 -3.06 -8.31 -8.10
C ALA A 256 -3.92 -9.57 -8.31
N ALA A 257 -3.42 -10.76 -7.94
CA ALA A 257 -4.18 -12.00 -8.00
C ALA A 257 -5.39 -11.98 -7.04
N ALA A 258 -5.19 -11.54 -5.79
CA ALA A 258 -6.27 -11.33 -4.83
C ALA A 258 -7.31 -10.32 -5.35
N TRP A 259 -6.86 -9.24 -5.98
CA TRP A 259 -7.78 -8.31 -6.65
C TRP A 259 -8.61 -9.01 -7.72
N GLY A 260 -7.98 -9.83 -8.57
CA GLY A 260 -8.68 -10.59 -9.60
C GLY A 260 -9.73 -11.55 -9.05
N VAL A 261 -9.43 -12.24 -7.94
CA VAL A 261 -10.41 -13.07 -7.22
C VAL A 261 -11.59 -12.22 -6.76
N SER A 262 -11.33 -11.06 -6.15
CA SER A 262 -12.39 -10.18 -5.66
C SER A 262 -13.30 -9.64 -6.77
N ASN A 263 -12.76 -9.40 -7.96
CA ASN A 263 -13.56 -9.00 -9.13
C ASN A 263 -14.53 -10.11 -9.53
N VAL A 264 -14.06 -11.36 -9.60
CA VAL A 264 -14.94 -12.51 -9.93
C VAL A 264 -15.97 -12.76 -8.83
N LEU A 265 -15.59 -12.65 -7.55
CA LEU A 265 -16.53 -12.74 -6.43
C LEU A 265 -17.61 -11.64 -6.50
N THR A 266 -17.22 -10.41 -6.82
CA THR A 266 -18.16 -9.28 -6.99
C THR A 266 -19.13 -9.53 -8.15
N ARG A 267 -18.63 -10.06 -9.28
CA ARG A 267 -19.49 -10.46 -10.41
C ARG A 267 -20.49 -11.54 -9.98
N ARG A 268 -20.05 -12.54 -9.22
CA ARG A 268 -20.90 -13.63 -8.72
C ARG A 268 -21.92 -13.16 -7.68
N ALA A 269 -21.57 -12.14 -6.91
CA ALA A 269 -22.47 -11.48 -5.97
C ALA A 269 -23.55 -10.65 -6.67
N SER A 270 -23.29 -10.17 -7.89
CA SER A 270 -24.21 -9.40 -8.74
C SER A 270 -25.00 -8.34 -7.95
N PRO A 271 -24.30 -7.40 -7.27
CA PRO A 271 -24.96 -6.43 -6.40
C PRO A 271 -25.92 -5.54 -7.21
N PRO A 272 -27.18 -5.37 -6.78
CA PRO A 272 -28.12 -4.47 -7.44
C PRO A 272 -27.71 -2.99 -7.31
N ASP A 273 -26.86 -2.67 -6.33
CA ASP A 273 -26.35 -1.34 -6.05
C ASP A 273 -24.86 -1.44 -5.69
N ALA A 274 -24.01 -1.11 -6.65
CA ALA A 274 -22.56 -1.23 -6.50
C ALA A 274 -21.99 -0.31 -5.41
N LEU A 275 -22.57 0.87 -5.21
CA LEU A 275 -22.11 1.82 -4.19
C LEU A 275 -22.46 1.29 -2.80
N ASN A 276 -23.72 0.89 -2.56
CA ASN A 276 -24.14 0.26 -1.30
C ASN A 276 -23.26 -0.97 -1.00
N PHE A 277 -23.06 -1.85 -2.00
CA PHE A 277 -22.23 -3.03 -1.84
C PHE A 277 -20.79 -2.69 -1.44
N MET A 278 -20.16 -1.73 -2.12
CA MET A 278 -18.76 -1.37 -1.86
C MET A 278 -18.55 -0.70 -0.50
N VAL A 279 -19.53 0.10 -0.03
CA VAL A 279 -19.52 0.66 1.32
C VAL A 279 -19.54 -0.43 2.37
N TRP A 280 -20.45 -1.41 2.25
CA TRP A 280 -20.52 -2.54 3.17
C TRP A 280 -19.28 -3.44 3.09
N VAL A 281 -18.76 -3.70 1.90
CA VAL A 281 -17.48 -4.42 1.70
C VAL A 281 -16.34 -3.70 2.42
N SER A 282 -16.34 -2.37 2.47
CA SER A 282 -15.32 -1.57 3.15
C SER A 282 -15.40 -1.62 4.68
N THR A 283 -16.52 -2.08 5.25
CA THR A 283 -16.64 -2.30 6.71
C THR A 283 -15.89 -3.54 7.18
N VAL A 284 -15.81 -4.57 6.33
CA VAL A 284 -15.27 -5.89 6.68
C VAL A 284 -13.79 -5.83 7.08
N PRO A 285 -12.89 -5.13 6.37
CA PRO A 285 -11.46 -5.14 6.67
C PRO A 285 -11.09 -4.44 7.96
N VAL A 286 -11.96 -3.58 8.50
CA VAL A 286 -11.68 -2.77 9.70
C VAL A 286 -11.27 -3.66 10.87
N LEU A 287 -12.10 -4.65 11.22
CA LEU A 287 -11.85 -5.51 12.37
C LEU A 287 -10.70 -6.50 12.14
N PRO A 288 -10.58 -7.21 11.01
CA PRO A 288 -9.45 -8.10 10.76
C PRO A 288 -8.12 -7.37 10.69
N LEU A 289 -8.05 -6.17 10.08
CA LEU A 289 -6.81 -5.41 10.04
C LEU A 289 -6.43 -4.87 11.42
N LEU A 290 -7.40 -4.41 12.21
CA LEU A 290 -7.16 -4.00 13.59
C LEU A 290 -6.74 -5.20 14.47
N ALA A 291 -7.39 -6.35 14.32
CA ALA A 291 -7.03 -7.56 15.04
C ALA A 291 -5.63 -8.06 14.65
N LEU A 292 -5.29 -7.99 13.36
CA LEU A 292 -3.96 -8.33 12.88
C LEU A 292 -2.92 -7.38 13.53
N SER A 293 -3.18 -6.07 13.53
CA SER A 293 -2.36 -5.05 14.20
C SER A 293 -2.13 -5.39 15.67
N LEU A 294 -3.21 -5.66 16.41
CA LEU A 294 -3.15 -6.01 17.83
C LEU A 294 -2.39 -7.30 18.10
N LEU A 295 -2.50 -8.31 17.23
CA LEU A 295 -1.84 -9.60 17.38
C LEU A 295 -0.36 -9.56 17.00
N THR A 296 0.02 -8.74 16.00
CA THR A 296 1.40 -8.67 15.53
C THR A 296 2.23 -7.63 16.27
N GLU A 297 1.62 -6.54 16.76
CA GLU A 297 2.32 -5.40 17.36
C GLU A 297 1.98 -5.18 18.84
N GLY A 298 0.73 -5.44 19.23
CA GLY A 298 0.25 -5.23 20.59
C GLY A 298 -0.38 -3.84 20.84
N PRO A 299 -1.19 -3.71 21.90
CA PRO A 299 -2.05 -2.54 22.15
C PRO A 299 -1.29 -1.25 22.53
N ALA A 300 -0.09 -1.37 23.08
CA ALA A 300 0.71 -0.23 23.52
C ALA A 300 1.23 0.59 22.34
N GLU A 301 1.68 -0.13 21.29
CA GLU A 301 2.11 0.49 20.06
C GLU A 301 0.92 1.17 19.41
N ASP A 302 -0.20 0.49 19.14
CA ASP A 302 -1.46 1.04 18.57
C ASP A 302 -1.84 2.41 19.16
N LEU A 303 -1.84 2.50 20.49
CA LEU A 303 -2.17 3.73 21.22
C LEU A 303 -1.16 4.87 20.98
N ALA A 304 0.12 4.54 20.78
CA ALA A 304 1.17 5.52 20.50
C ALA A 304 1.01 6.18 19.12
N ALA A 305 0.65 5.44 18.05
CA ALA A 305 0.39 6.08 16.75
C ALA A 305 -0.87 6.94 16.76
N LEU A 306 -1.92 6.51 17.45
CA LEU A 306 -3.12 7.34 17.62
C LEU A 306 -2.80 8.66 18.33
N ARG A 307 -1.88 8.65 19.31
CA ARG A 307 -1.40 9.86 20.00
C ARG A 307 -0.44 10.69 19.15
N ALA A 308 0.27 10.06 18.22
CA ALA A 308 1.19 10.73 17.30
C ALA A 308 0.50 11.28 16.05
N LEU A 309 -0.81 11.02 15.88
CA LEU A 309 -1.58 11.48 14.74
C LEU A 309 -1.63 13.02 14.71
N ASP A 310 -0.95 13.61 13.74
CA ASP A 310 -0.93 15.04 13.50
C ASP A 310 -1.95 15.45 12.41
N TRP A 311 -2.00 16.75 12.10
CA TRP A 311 -2.90 17.28 11.09
C TRP A 311 -2.63 16.70 9.70
N GLN A 312 -1.35 16.40 9.39
CA GLN A 312 -0.95 15.84 8.11
C GLN A 312 -1.36 14.37 7.97
N GLY A 313 -1.19 13.56 9.03
CA GLY A 313 -1.65 12.18 9.10
C GLY A 313 -3.17 12.10 8.98
N THR A 314 -3.88 12.96 9.71
CA THR A 314 -5.35 13.08 9.62
C THR A 314 -5.79 13.44 8.20
N GLY A 315 -5.17 14.47 7.60
CA GLY A 315 -5.46 14.87 6.22
C GLY A 315 -5.20 13.76 5.20
N THR A 316 -4.14 12.97 5.38
CA THR A 316 -3.81 11.84 4.51
C THR A 316 -4.89 10.75 4.59
N ILE A 317 -5.32 10.39 5.80
CA ILE A 317 -6.38 9.39 6.01
C ILE A 317 -7.69 9.85 5.39
N LEU A 318 -8.10 11.11 5.63
CA LEU A 318 -9.34 11.67 5.09
C LEU A 318 -9.29 11.75 3.55
N PHE A 319 -8.16 12.17 2.97
CA PHE A 319 -7.99 12.21 1.53
C PHE A 319 -8.14 10.80 0.92
N VAL A 320 -7.44 9.81 1.46
CA VAL A 320 -7.51 8.43 0.94
C VAL A 320 -8.91 7.82 1.14
N ALA A 321 -9.54 8.06 2.27
CA ALA A 321 -10.85 7.51 2.59
C ALA A 321 -11.97 8.16 1.76
N TRP A 322 -12.06 9.49 1.73
CA TRP A 322 -13.20 10.19 1.15
C TRP A 322 -12.98 10.56 -0.31
N VAL A 323 -11.83 11.14 -0.64
CA VAL A 323 -11.54 11.63 -2.00
C VAL A 323 -11.13 10.47 -2.90
N SER A 324 -10.17 9.66 -2.49
CA SER A 324 -9.70 8.55 -3.31
C SER A 324 -10.68 7.37 -3.33
N THR A 325 -11.20 6.96 -2.17
CA THR A 325 -12.05 5.75 -2.07
C THR A 325 -13.53 6.04 -2.32
N VAL A 326 -14.19 6.80 -1.43
CA VAL A 326 -15.66 7.01 -1.53
C VAL A 326 -16.03 7.74 -2.82
N PHE A 327 -15.39 8.88 -3.10
CA PHE A 327 -15.64 9.61 -4.34
C PHE A 327 -15.19 8.83 -5.57
N GLY A 328 -14.03 8.17 -5.55
CA GLY A 328 -13.57 7.34 -6.67
C GLY A 328 -14.56 6.24 -7.06
N PHE A 329 -15.01 5.43 -6.09
CA PHE A 329 -16.03 4.39 -6.33
C PHE A 329 -17.40 4.98 -6.67
N GLY A 330 -17.77 6.11 -6.05
CA GLY A 330 -19.01 6.82 -6.36
C GLY A 330 -19.06 7.35 -7.79
N ALA A 331 -18.00 8.02 -8.23
CA ALA A 331 -17.86 8.55 -9.59
C ALA A 331 -17.82 7.40 -10.62
N TRP A 332 -17.07 6.33 -10.33
CA TRP A 332 -17.04 5.14 -11.17
C TRP A 332 -18.42 4.47 -11.30
N GLY A 333 -19.11 4.26 -10.17
CA GLY A 333 -20.46 3.72 -10.15
C GLY A 333 -21.48 4.65 -10.87
N TRP A 334 -21.31 5.96 -10.75
CA TRP A 334 -22.11 6.95 -11.47
C TRP A 334 -21.90 6.88 -12.99
N LEU A 335 -20.65 6.69 -13.44
CA LEU A 335 -20.31 6.51 -14.85
C LEU A 335 -20.90 5.22 -15.42
N LEU A 336 -20.74 4.10 -14.70
CA LEU A 336 -21.27 2.80 -15.14
C LEU A 336 -22.80 2.74 -15.21
N ARG A 337 -23.51 3.61 -14.47
CA ARG A 337 -24.98 3.74 -14.59
C ARG A 337 -25.41 4.54 -15.82
N ARG A 338 -24.55 5.42 -16.35
CA ARG A 338 -24.87 6.32 -17.48
C ARG A 338 -24.26 5.90 -18.80
N HIS A 339 -23.16 5.16 -18.75
CA HIS A 339 -22.39 4.77 -19.92
C HIS A 339 -22.13 3.27 -19.91
N PRO A 340 -22.08 2.63 -21.09
CA PRO A 340 -21.69 1.23 -21.21
C PRO A 340 -20.32 0.98 -20.57
N ALA A 341 -20.17 -0.17 -19.92
CA ALA A 341 -18.91 -0.55 -19.27
C ALA A 341 -17.72 -0.57 -20.24
N SER A 342 -17.95 -0.87 -21.53
CA SER A 342 -16.91 -0.82 -22.57
C SER A 342 -16.37 0.58 -22.85
N THR A 343 -17.15 1.63 -22.59
CA THR A 343 -16.73 3.02 -22.71
C THR A 343 -15.97 3.49 -21.47
N VAL A 344 -16.38 3.02 -20.28
CA VAL A 344 -15.81 3.46 -18.99
C VAL A 344 -14.54 2.68 -18.62
N ALA A 345 -14.50 1.37 -18.91
CA ALA A 345 -13.38 0.49 -18.58
C ALA A 345 -12.00 0.97 -19.10
N PRO A 346 -11.85 1.50 -20.34
CA PRO A 346 -10.56 2.00 -20.82
C PRO A 346 -9.93 3.07 -19.92
N PHE A 347 -10.72 3.90 -19.22
CA PHE A 347 -10.16 4.93 -18.34
C PHE A 347 -9.37 4.35 -17.17
N SER A 348 -9.65 3.11 -16.76
CA SER A 348 -8.85 2.41 -15.73
C SER A 348 -7.42 2.08 -16.20
N LEU A 349 -7.17 2.07 -17.51
CA LEU A 349 -5.84 1.87 -18.09
C LEU A 349 -4.92 3.08 -17.91
N LEU A 350 -5.48 4.24 -17.54
CA LEU A 350 -4.70 5.44 -17.22
C LEU A 350 -4.09 5.38 -15.82
N VAL A 351 -4.54 4.45 -14.95
CA VAL A 351 -4.08 4.36 -13.56
C VAL A 351 -2.55 4.22 -13.45
N PRO A 352 -1.85 3.36 -14.22
CA PRO A 352 -0.39 3.29 -14.18
C PRO A 352 0.29 4.54 -14.72
N VAL A 353 -0.29 5.19 -15.72
CA VAL A 353 0.28 6.42 -16.30
C VAL A 353 0.30 7.50 -15.23
N PHE A 354 -0.85 7.77 -14.60
CA PHE A 354 -0.92 8.71 -13.49
C PHE A 354 -0.13 8.24 -12.27
N GLY A 355 -0.15 6.95 -11.96
CA GLY A 355 0.60 6.36 -10.85
C GLY A 355 2.10 6.55 -10.96
N MET A 356 2.69 6.20 -12.11
CA MET A 356 4.11 6.39 -12.38
C MET A 356 4.48 7.87 -12.53
N SER A 357 3.69 8.68 -13.24
CA SER A 357 3.99 10.12 -13.39
C SER A 357 3.89 10.86 -12.06
N SER A 358 2.89 10.56 -11.22
CA SER A 358 2.78 11.16 -9.88
C SER A 358 3.89 10.66 -8.95
N ALA A 359 4.27 9.38 -9.00
CA ALA A 359 5.41 8.88 -8.23
C ALA A 359 6.73 9.54 -8.67
N ALA A 360 6.95 9.74 -9.96
CA ALA A 360 8.11 10.46 -10.47
C ALA A 360 8.12 11.93 -9.99
N LEU A 361 6.98 12.63 -10.06
CA LEU A 361 6.87 14.04 -9.70
C LEU A 361 6.95 14.29 -8.19
N PHE A 362 6.24 13.51 -7.39
CA PHE A 362 6.07 13.74 -5.95
C PHE A 362 7.06 12.94 -5.08
N LEU A 363 7.44 11.73 -5.51
CA LEU A 363 8.36 10.85 -4.76
C LEU A 363 9.78 10.89 -5.32
N GLY A 364 9.98 11.42 -6.54
CA GLY A 364 11.27 11.45 -7.21
C GLY A 364 11.73 10.08 -7.71
N GLU A 365 10.78 9.17 -7.98
CA GLU A 365 11.09 7.85 -8.55
C GLU A 365 11.68 7.99 -9.96
N SER A 366 12.79 7.29 -10.24
CA SER A 366 13.38 7.24 -11.57
C SER A 366 12.52 6.39 -12.50
N VAL A 367 12.26 6.89 -13.71
CA VAL A 367 11.53 6.15 -14.75
C VAL A 367 12.52 5.73 -15.83
N THR A 368 12.88 4.45 -15.83
CA THR A 368 13.81 3.89 -16.82
C THR A 368 13.09 3.65 -18.16
N PRO A 369 13.83 3.57 -19.29
CA PRO A 369 13.26 3.15 -20.56
C PRO A 369 12.62 1.75 -20.49
N LEU A 370 13.20 0.86 -19.68
CA LEU A 370 12.68 -0.49 -19.47
C LEU A 370 11.32 -0.47 -18.75
N ARG A 371 11.13 0.45 -17.80
CA ARG A 371 9.84 0.67 -17.11
C ARG A 371 8.76 1.20 -18.05
N TRP A 372 9.10 2.09 -18.99
CA TRP A 372 8.16 2.52 -20.03
C TRP A 372 7.80 1.38 -20.99
N CYS A 373 8.76 0.53 -21.34
CA CYS A 373 8.50 -0.68 -22.14
C CYS A 373 7.55 -1.65 -21.40
N ALA A 374 7.83 -1.93 -20.12
CA ALA A 374 6.96 -2.73 -19.28
C ALA A 374 5.54 -2.14 -19.21
N ALA A 375 5.43 -0.83 -19.05
CA ALA A 375 4.16 -0.12 -19.02
C ALA A 375 3.37 -0.26 -20.32
N ALA A 376 4.02 -0.06 -21.46
CA ALA A 376 3.39 -0.17 -22.78
C ALA A 376 2.90 -1.60 -23.04
N LEU A 377 3.72 -2.60 -22.76
CA LEU A 377 3.36 -4.02 -22.92
C LEU A 377 2.20 -4.41 -21.99
N LEU A 378 2.30 -4.04 -20.71
CA LEU A 378 1.29 -4.41 -19.73
C LEU A 378 -0.04 -3.72 -20.01
N VAL A 379 -0.05 -2.40 -20.18
CA VAL A 379 -1.27 -1.64 -20.46
C VAL A 379 -1.88 -2.05 -21.79
N GLY A 380 -1.07 -2.24 -22.83
CA GLY A 380 -1.52 -2.71 -24.14
C GLY A 380 -2.12 -4.12 -24.09
N GLY A 381 -1.45 -5.05 -23.40
CA GLY A 381 -1.95 -6.42 -23.20
C GLY A 381 -3.25 -6.47 -22.39
N VAL A 382 -3.35 -5.67 -21.33
CA VAL A 382 -4.60 -5.54 -20.55
C VAL A 382 -5.70 -4.93 -21.40
N ALA A 383 -5.42 -3.89 -22.19
CA ALA A 383 -6.39 -3.28 -23.11
C ALA A 383 -6.96 -4.31 -24.09
N LEU A 384 -6.11 -5.12 -24.72
CA LEU A 384 -6.54 -6.21 -25.60
C LEU A 384 -7.43 -7.23 -24.87
N THR A 385 -7.11 -7.52 -23.61
CA THR A 385 -7.86 -8.47 -22.77
C THR A 385 -9.23 -7.93 -22.37
N THR A 386 -9.31 -6.64 -22.02
CA THR A 386 -10.53 -6.03 -21.45
C THR A 386 -11.48 -5.46 -22.50
N LEU A 387 -10.95 -4.96 -23.62
CA LEU A 387 -11.75 -4.30 -24.66
C LEU A 387 -12.31 -5.28 -25.69
N THR A 388 -11.71 -6.47 -25.80
CA THR A 388 -12.19 -7.48 -26.73
C THR A 388 -13.30 -8.33 -26.10
N PRO A 389 -14.47 -8.48 -26.76
CA PRO A 389 -15.54 -9.35 -26.27
C PRO A 389 -15.09 -10.82 -26.14
N ALA A 390 -15.51 -11.47 -25.07
CA ALA A 390 -15.33 -12.92 -24.90
C ALA A 390 -16.18 -13.70 -25.90
N ARG A 391 -15.69 -14.87 -26.33
CA ARG A 391 -16.37 -15.70 -27.33
C ARG A 391 -17.64 -16.29 -26.72
N GLY A 392 -18.81 -15.94 -27.28
CA GLY A 392 -20.12 -16.44 -26.83
C GLY A 392 -20.99 -15.44 -26.04
N ARG A 393 -20.55 -14.18 -25.87
CA ARG A 393 -21.46 -13.11 -25.44
C ARG A 393 -22.36 -12.72 -26.63
N THR A 394 -23.60 -13.17 -26.62
CA THR A 394 -24.65 -12.59 -27.47
C THR A 394 -24.66 -11.08 -27.22
N PRO A 395 -24.62 -10.21 -28.25
CA PRO A 395 -24.74 -8.77 -28.03
C PRO A 395 -26.01 -8.52 -27.24
N GLU A 396 -25.87 -7.82 -26.12
CA GLU A 396 -26.97 -7.36 -25.29
C GLU A 396 -27.95 -6.66 -26.22
N ALA A 397 -29.13 -7.29 -26.42
CA ALA A 397 -30.15 -6.77 -27.30
C ALA A 397 -30.40 -5.33 -26.86
N THR A 398 -30.09 -4.40 -27.74
CA THR A 398 -30.36 -2.99 -27.56
C THR A 398 -31.81 -2.91 -27.12
N VAL A 399 -32.06 -2.47 -25.88
CA VAL A 399 -33.41 -2.22 -25.38
C VAL A 399 -34.00 -1.18 -26.33
N ARG A 400 -34.72 -1.65 -27.35
CA ARG A 400 -35.63 -0.82 -28.11
C ARG A 400 -36.66 -0.41 -27.09
N THR A 401 -36.58 0.84 -26.65
CA THR A 401 -37.66 1.51 -25.97
C THR A 401 -38.88 1.42 -26.88
N SER A 402 -39.76 0.46 -26.62
CA SER A 402 -41.11 0.45 -27.17
C SER A 402 -41.82 1.70 -26.65
N PRO A 403 -42.45 2.53 -27.50
CA PRO A 403 -43.28 3.63 -27.04
C PRO A 403 -44.61 3.06 -26.54
N GLN A 404 -44.65 2.60 -25.29
CA GLN A 404 -45.90 2.39 -24.56
C GLN A 404 -46.08 3.53 -23.56
N PHE A 405 -46.42 4.70 -24.10
CA PHE A 405 -47.27 5.66 -23.41
C PHE A 405 -48.25 6.21 -24.45
N ALA A 406 -49.36 5.47 -24.59
CA ALA A 406 -50.56 5.98 -25.22
C ALA A 406 -51.04 7.19 -24.39
N GLY A 407 -50.93 8.39 -24.97
CA GLY A 407 -51.68 9.53 -24.49
C GLY A 407 -53.17 9.24 -24.67
N ARG A 408 -53.91 9.09 -23.57
CA ARG A 408 -55.35 9.32 -23.58
C ARG A 408 -55.56 10.80 -23.85
N ALA A 409 -56.03 11.13 -25.05
CA ALA A 409 -56.60 12.43 -25.34
C ALA A 409 -57.89 12.61 -24.50
N PRO A 410 -58.15 13.79 -23.92
CA PRO A 410 -59.43 14.07 -23.29
C PRO A 410 -60.52 14.20 -24.37
N ALA A 411 -61.69 13.62 -24.10
CA ALA A 411 -62.88 13.77 -24.95
C ALA A 411 -63.37 15.23 -24.94
N PRO A 412 -63.78 15.81 -26.07
CA PRO A 412 -64.40 17.12 -26.09
C PRO A 412 -65.84 17.05 -25.54
N ALA A 413 -66.21 18.11 -24.83
CA ALA A 413 -67.51 18.29 -24.20
C ALA A 413 -68.66 18.29 -25.23
N GLU A 414 -69.78 17.68 -24.84
CA GLU A 414 -71.06 17.79 -25.53
C GLU A 414 -71.56 19.25 -25.47
N GLU A 415 -71.63 19.90 -26.63
CA GLU A 415 -72.48 21.07 -26.83
C GLU A 415 -73.88 20.60 -27.22
N SER A 416 -74.84 20.94 -26.37
CA SER A 416 -76.27 20.86 -26.63
C SER A 416 -76.70 21.94 -27.64
N VAL A 417 -77.07 21.55 -28.86
CA VAL A 417 -78.02 22.31 -29.71
C VAL A 417 -78.75 21.32 -30.64
N GLY A 418 -80.09 21.31 -30.56
CA GLY A 418 -80.99 20.77 -31.59
C GLY A 418 -81.66 19.45 -31.27
#